data_AF-R5IVU0-F1
#
_entry.id   AF-R5IVU0-F1
#
_cell.length_a   1.000
_cell.length_b   1.000
_cell.length_c   1.000
_cell.angle_alpha   90.00
_cell.angle_beta   90.00
_cell.angle_gamma   90.00
#
_symmetry.space_group_name_H-M   'P 1'
#
loop_
_entity.id
_entity.type
_entity.pdbx_description
1 polymer ?
#
loop_
_entity_poly.entity_id
_entity_poly.type
_entity_poly.pdbx_seq_one_letter_code
_entity_poly.pdbx_strand_id
1 'polypeptide(L)'
;MKKLFVLLLLLSVIFKPNYNVQAEEVRITYNKLKGIAYNQKIDGKLKSNTVTMFQMGDRIAYCVEPGVEITNNYYDIYTDWSKVNFTDELKEYIEKIGYYGYEYPGHQTNYYYIAAQELIWKAVRPDIEVTWTTGENMTGNVIDISKEKEEILNLVSKHDLKPSFSETLVKDEVGKTITLTDENNVLNDYDISESSYHKVVKDGNKLIITLNDSLVSEETLKLTRKHYDDAPLLVYSKGNSQKLAALRISTEKETYIKVANEEVPEIVEVPDTGYYDVSGFIGTLLVGVGLVLFKVH
;
A
#
# COMPACT_ATOMS: atom_id res chain seq x y z
N MET A 1 -67.26 46.15 15.26
CA MET A 1 -66.51 45.51 16.36
C MET A 1 -65.49 44.56 15.73
N LYS A 2 -64.31 45.05 15.33
CA LYS A 2 -63.01 44.81 15.99
C LYS A 2 -62.95 43.46 16.74
N LYS A 3 -62.19 42.50 16.17
CA LYS A 3 -61.17 41.63 16.81
C LYS A 3 -60.76 40.55 15.78
N LEU A 4 -59.64 40.76 15.09
CA LEU A 4 -58.33 40.18 15.40
C LEU A 4 -58.22 38.72 14.94
N PHE A 5 -57.80 38.51 13.69
CA PHE A 5 -57.22 37.23 13.24
C PHE A 5 -55.88 37.56 12.59
N VAL A 6 -54.91 37.90 13.45
CA VAL A 6 -53.52 38.13 13.07
C VAL A 6 -52.74 36.86 13.39
N LEU A 7 -52.28 36.21 12.32
CA LEU A 7 -50.96 35.60 12.18
C LEU A 7 -50.41 34.83 13.40
N LEU A 8 -50.59 33.51 13.40
CA LEU A 8 -49.83 32.59 14.26
C LEU A 8 -49.20 31.51 13.37
N LEU A 9 -48.19 31.94 12.59
CA LEU A 9 -47.37 31.10 11.74
C LEU A 9 -45.97 31.04 12.35
N LEU A 10 -45.70 29.91 13.01
CA LEU A 10 -44.39 29.28 13.19
C LEU A 10 -43.29 30.12 13.90
N LEU A 11 -43.37 30.17 15.23
CA LEU A 11 -42.16 30.16 16.05
C LEU A 11 -41.65 28.70 16.15
N SER A 12 -41.11 28.16 15.05
CA SER A 12 -40.25 26.99 15.13
C SER A 12 -38.91 27.46 15.70
N VAL A 13 -38.82 27.50 17.03
CA VAL A 13 -37.54 27.58 17.73
C VAL A 13 -36.74 26.38 17.26
N ILE A 14 -35.78 26.63 16.38
CA ILE A 14 -34.74 25.68 16.02
C ILE A 14 -33.90 25.52 17.29
N PHE A 15 -34.33 24.63 18.19
CA PHE A 15 -33.43 24.00 19.13
C PHE A 15 -32.46 23.19 18.28
N LYS A 16 -31.35 23.80 17.86
CA LYS A 16 -30.18 23.04 17.46
C LYS A 16 -29.74 22.36 18.76
N PRO A 17 -29.83 21.02 18.90
CA PRO A 17 -29.07 20.37 19.94
C PRO A 17 -27.62 20.78 19.71
N ASN A 18 -27.04 21.50 20.66
CA ASN A 18 -25.61 21.59 20.78
C ASN A 18 -25.18 20.18 21.14
N TYR A 19 -24.95 19.34 20.12
CA TYR A 19 -24.13 18.16 20.31
C TYR A 19 -22.76 18.71 20.69
N ASN A 20 -22.49 18.78 21.98
CA ASN A 20 -21.12 18.78 22.47
C ASN A 20 -20.56 17.43 22.03
N VAL A 21 -20.04 17.36 20.81
CA VAL A 21 -19.16 16.28 20.39
C VAL A 21 -17.92 16.49 21.25
N GLN A 22 -17.90 15.87 22.43
CA GLN A 22 -16.68 15.76 23.19
C GLN A 22 -15.75 14.91 22.33
N ALA A 23 -14.66 15.50 21.86
CA ALA A 23 -13.62 14.76 21.15
C ALA A 23 -13.22 13.58 22.04
N GLU A 24 -13.11 12.39 21.46
CA GLU A 24 -12.59 11.23 22.18
C GLU A 24 -11.16 11.56 22.58
N GLU A 25 -10.93 11.69 23.88
CA GLU A 25 -9.61 11.95 24.44
C GLU A 25 -8.98 10.62 24.89
N VAL A 26 -7.72 10.41 24.53
CA VAL A 26 -6.94 9.25 24.99
C VAL A 26 -5.85 9.71 25.97
N ARG A 27 -5.66 8.92 27.02
CA ARG A 27 -4.55 9.11 27.96
C ARG A 27 -3.30 8.44 27.42
N ILE A 28 -2.18 9.18 27.38
CA ILE A 28 -0.88 8.60 27.07
C ILE A 28 -0.43 7.67 28.20
N THR A 29 0.04 6.50 27.81
CA THR A 29 0.82 5.60 28.66
C THR A 29 2.18 5.38 28.01
N TYR A 30 3.17 4.96 28.79
CA TYR A 30 4.51 4.84 28.26
C TYR A 30 5.33 3.75 28.93
N ASN A 31 6.21 3.15 28.13
CA ASN A 31 7.23 2.23 28.58
C ASN A 31 8.62 2.85 28.36
N LYS A 32 9.34 3.13 29.43
CA LYS A 32 10.73 3.59 29.34
C LYS A 32 11.62 2.40 28.99
N LEU A 33 12.29 2.47 27.84
CA LEU A 33 13.17 1.41 27.37
C LEU A 33 14.51 1.49 28.11
N LYS A 34 14.63 0.75 29.22
CA LYS A 34 15.83 0.73 30.04
C LYS A 34 17.05 0.35 29.21
N GLY A 35 18.14 1.11 29.36
CA GLY A 35 19.39 0.85 28.65
C GLY A 35 19.38 1.28 27.19
N ILE A 36 18.44 2.13 26.78
CA ILE A 36 18.41 2.75 25.45
C ILE A 36 18.14 4.24 25.64
N ALA A 37 19.06 5.08 25.18
CA ALA A 37 18.95 6.53 25.15
C ALA A 37 19.10 7.04 23.71
N TYR A 38 18.33 8.09 23.39
CA TYR A 38 18.58 8.85 22.16
C TYR A 38 19.54 9.99 22.46
N ASN A 39 20.39 10.31 21.49
CA ASN A 39 21.25 11.49 21.49
C ASN A 39 21.04 12.20 20.15
N GLN A 40 20.19 13.21 20.16
CA GLN A 40 19.83 14.00 19.00
C GLN A 40 20.68 15.27 18.97
N LYS A 41 21.29 15.57 17.82
CA LYS A 41 21.93 16.86 17.60
C LYS A 41 21.02 17.69 16.69
N ILE A 42 20.55 18.79 17.23
CA ILE A 42 19.63 19.73 16.59
C ILE A 42 20.27 21.11 16.67
N ASP A 43 20.61 21.70 15.53
CA ASP A 43 21.22 23.04 15.45
C ASP A 43 22.46 23.18 16.35
N GLY A 44 23.30 22.13 16.40
CA GLY A 44 24.51 22.08 17.22
C GLY A 44 24.28 21.81 18.71
N LYS A 45 23.03 21.70 19.17
CA LYS A 45 22.68 21.39 20.56
C LYS A 45 22.36 19.90 20.71
N LEU A 46 22.98 19.28 21.72
CA LEU A 46 22.68 17.91 22.11
C LEU A 46 21.41 17.88 22.96
N LYS A 47 20.43 17.07 22.54
CA LYS A 47 19.30 16.64 23.35
C LYS A 47 19.42 15.15 23.60
N SER A 48 19.38 14.73 24.86
CA SER A 48 19.46 13.33 25.24
C SER A 48 18.43 12.99 26.29
N ASN A 49 17.86 11.79 26.20
CA ASN A 49 17.02 11.19 27.23
C ASN A 49 16.91 9.68 27.01
N THR A 50 16.49 8.96 28.05
CA THR A 50 16.04 7.57 27.94
C THR A 50 14.87 7.47 26.96
N VAL A 51 14.91 6.49 26.08
CA VAL A 51 13.85 6.27 25.09
C VAL A 51 12.56 5.88 25.78
N THR A 52 11.48 6.46 25.29
CA THR A 52 10.13 6.15 25.74
C THR A 52 9.31 5.64 24.57
N MET A 53 8.74 4.45 24.72
CA MET A 53 7.76 3.90 23.81
C MET A 53 6.37 4.34 24.26
N PHE A 54 5.68 5.09 23.41
CA PHE A 54 4.38 5.66 23.73
C PHE A 54 3.25 4.71 23.32
N GLN A 55 2.32 4.53 24.24
CA GLN A 55 1.14 3.70 24.03
C GLN A 55 -0.12 4.57 24.21
N MET A 56 -0.93 4.61 23.15
CA MET A 56 -2.14 5.41 23.03
C MET A 56 -3.31 4.43 22.87
N GLY A 57 -3.96 4.07 23.98
CA GLY A 57 -4.91 2.96 23.99
C GLY A 57 -4.21 1.62 23.79
N ASP A 58 -4.61 0.88 22.76
CA ASP A 58 -4.04 -0.40 22.34
C ASP A 58 -2.92 -0.26 21.30
N ARG A 59 -2.64 0.97 20.83
CA ARG A 59 -1.68 1.23 19.76
C ARG A 59 -0.36 1.79 20.27
N ILE A 60 0.73 1.40 19.61
CA ILE A 60 2.02 2.09 19.73
C ILE A 60 2.02 3.34 18.86
N ALA A 61 2.53 4.44 19.40
CA ALA A 61 2.62 5.71 18.71
C ALA A 61 4.06 6.23 18.64
N TYR A 62 4.39 6.88 17.52
CA TYR A 62 5.68 7.50 17.26
C TYR A 62 5.59 9.02 17.39
N CYS A 63 6.69 9.63 17.81
CA CYS A 63 6.88 11.06 17.77
C CYS A 63 7.08 11.54 16.33
N VAL A 64 6.25 12.48 15.87
CA VAL A 64 6.35 13.04 14.51
C VAL A 64 6.92 14.47 14.49
N GLU A 65 7.26 15.05 15.63
CA GLU A 65 7.83 16.41 15.74
C GLU A 65 9.18 16.39 16.49
N PRO A 66 10.29 16.04 15.81
CA PRO A 66 11.59 15.93 16.46
C PRO A 66 11.98 17.22 17.19
N GLY A 67 12.30 17.10 18.48
CA GLY A 67 12.73 18.22 19.32
C GLY A 67 11.61 18.92 20.09
N VAL A 68 10.33 18.55 19.89
CA VAL A 68 9.19 19.03 20.69
C VAL A 68 9.00 18.13 21.92
N GLU A 69 8.62 18.73 23.04
CA GLU A 69 8.42 18.01 24.31
C GLU A 69 6.97 17.55 24.50
N ILE A 70 6.79 16.45 25.22
CA ILE A 70 5.47 16.03 25.70
C ILE A 70 5.15 16.81 26.96
N THR A 71 4.11 17.65 26.90
CA THR A 71 3.67 18.52 27.99
C THR A 71 2.25 18.21 28.46
N ASN A 72 1.55 17.29 27.79
CA ASN A 72 0.20 16.86 28.12
C ASN A 72 0.10 15.34 28.26
N ASN A 73 -0.81 14.89 29.13
CA ASN A 73 -1.08 13.47 29.35
C ASN A 73 -2.35 12.97 28.65
N TYR A 74 -3.14 13.88 28.07
CA TYR A 74 -4.38 13.59 27.34
C TYR A 74 -4.30 14.24 25.96
N TYR A 75 -4.75 13.51 24.96
CA TYR A 75 -4.67 13.92 23.56
C TYR A 75 -6.01 13.76 22.86
N ASP A 76 -6.32 14.68 21.96
CA ASP A 76 -7.43 14.56 21.03
C ASP A 76 -7.00 13.61 19.89
N ILE A 77 -7.92 12.75 19.43
CA ILE A 77 -7.67 11.75 18.38
C ILE A 77 -8.19 12.24 17.03
N TYR A 78 -7.39 12.04 15.98
CA TYR A 78 -7.72 12.31 14.58
C TYR A 78 -7.41 11.09 13.72
N THR A 79 -8.23 10.80 12.72
CA THR A 79 -8.02 9.67 11.79
C THR A 79 -7.26 10.09 10.52
N ASP A 80 -6.68 11.29 10.53
CA ASP A 80 -5.97 11.89 9.41
C ASP A 80 -4.84 12.81 9.89
N TRP A 81 -4.07 13.33 8.94
CA TRP A 81 -2.97 14.26 9.22
C TRP A 81 -3.40 15.73 9.37
N SER A 82 -4.69 16.04 9.60
CA SER A 82 -5.19 17.43 9.65
C SER A 82 -4.53 18.31 10.72
N LYS A 83 -3.87 17.70 11.71
CA LYS A 83 -3.15 18.40 12.79
C LYS A 83 -1.66 18.53 12.56
N VAL A 84 -1.13 18.04 11.44
CA VAL A 84 0.29 18.10 11.12
C VAL A 84 0.46 18.72 9.73
N ASN A 85 1.40 19.65 9.61
CA ASN A 85 1.65 20.34 8.35
C ASN A 85 2.76 19.65 7.55
N PHE A 86 2.45 18.47 7.00
CA PHE A 86 3.33 17.71 6.11
C PHE A 86 2.81 17.70 4.68
N THR A 87 3.72 17.53 3.71
CA THR A 87 3.34 17.22 2.33
C THR A 87 2.73 15.82 2.27
N ASP A 88 1.91 15.56 1.25
CA ASP A 88 1.27 14.24 1.12
C ASP A 88 2.28 13.12 0.89
N GLU A 89 3.36 13.39 0.14
CA GLU A 89 4.49 12.48 -0.03
C GLU A 89 5.16 12.13 1.31
N LEU A 90 5.38 13.11 2.18
CA LEU A 90 5.98 12.88 3.49
C LEU A 90 5.03 12.07 4.40
N LYS A 91 3.72 12.34 4.35
CA LYS A 91 2.71 11.56 5.08
C LYS A 91 2.73 10.09 4.64
N GLU A 92 2.64 9.82 3.34
CA GLU A 92 2.66 8.47 2.80
C GLU A 92 3.95 7.74 3.16
N TYR A 93 5.10 8.42 3.11
CA TYR A 93 6.38 7.84 3.48
C TYR A 93 6.46 7.49 4.98
N ILE A 94 6.01 8.39 5.86
CA ILE A 94 5.95 8.14 7.32
C ILE A 94 4.97 7.02 7.65
N GLU A 95 3.81 6.98 7.02
CA GLU A 95 2.84 5.89 7.17
C GLU A 95 3.47 4.53 6.84
N LYS A 96 4.20 4.42 5.72
CA LYS A 96 4.89 3.17 5.35
C LYS A 96 5.98 2.80 6.36
N ILE A 97 6.79 3.74 6.82
CA ILE A 97 7.82 3.48 7.85
C ILE A 97 7.17 2.93 9.12
N GLY A 98 6.10 3.56 9.59
CA GLY A 98 5.42 3.14 10.81
C GLY A 98 4.67 1.81 10.65
N TYR A 99 4.03 1.61 9.49
CA TYR A 99 3.34 0.37 9.12
C TYR A 99 4.30 -0.82 9.13
N TYR A 100 5.49 -0.68 8.55
CA TYR A 100 6.54 -1.70 8.56
C TYR A 100 7.48 -1.61 9.77
N GLY A 101 7.15 -0.80 10.77
CA GLY A 101 7.95 -0.64 11.98
C GLY A 101 7.57 -1.67 13.06
N TYR A 102 7.58 -1.23 14.32
CA TYR A 102 7.38 -2.10 15.50
C TYR A 102 6.14 -3.00 15.47
N GLU A 103 5.01 -2.53 14.94
CA GLU A 103 3.75 -3.31 14.92
C GLU A 103 3.67 -4.30 13.73
N TYR A 104 4.62 -4.26 12.79
CA TYR A 104 4.69 -5.21 11.68
C TYR A 104 4.99 -6.63 12.18
N PRO A 105 4.31 -7.68 11.71
CA PRO A 105 4.53 -9.05 12.20
C PRO A 105 6.02 -9.46 12.20
N GLY A 106 6.54 -9.81 13.38
CA GLY A 106 7.95 -10.20 13.56
C GLY A 106 8.88 -9.06 14.00
N HIS A 107 8.40 -7.82 14.06
CA HIS A 107 9.21 -6.63 14.41
C HIS A 107 9.02 -6.14 15.86
N GLN A 108 8.44 -6.95 16.75
CA GLN A 108 8.11 -6.56 18.14
C GLN A 108 9.36 -6.53 19.06
N THR A 109 10.38 -5.75 18.71
CA THR A 109 11.60 -5.53 19.52
C THR A 109 11.85 -4.04 19.73
N ASN A 110 12.53 -3.70 20.82
CA ASN A 110 12.90 -2.31 21.09
C ASN A 110 13.72 -1.67 19.94
N TYR A 111 14.48 -2.48 19.18
CA TYR A 111 15.33 -1.99 18.10
C TYR A 111 14.52 -1.59 16.87
N TYR A 112 13.49 -2.35 16.52
CA TYR A 112 12.54 -1.95 15.47
C TYR A 112 11.77 -0.67 15.84
N TYR A 113 11.41 -0.49 17.11
CA TYR A 113 10.78 0.76 17.56
C TYR A 113 11.70 1.96 17.35
N ILE A 114 12.96 1.91 17.81
CA ILE A 114 13.88 3.04 17.65
C ILE A 114 14.36 3.22 16.20
N ALA A 115 14.40 2.14 15.40
CA ALA A 115 14.69 2.22 13.96
C ALA A 115 13.60 2.96 13.21
N ALA A 116 12.33 2.57 13.39
CA ALA A 116 11.19 3.29 12.83
C ALA A 116 11.15 4.75 13.31
N GLN A 117 11.38 4.99 14.61
CA GLN A 117 11.41 6.35 15.17
C GLN A 117 12.53 7.22 14.55
N GLU A 118 13.73 6.67 14.35
CA GLU A 118 14.84 7.37 13.69
C GLU A 118 14.48 7.72 12.24
N LEU A 119 13.92 6.75 11.49
CA LEU A 119 13.53 6.94 10.10
C LEU A 119 12.46 8.03 9.96
N ILE A 120 11.46 8.04 10.84
CA ILE A 120 10.44 9.10 10.90
C ILE A 120 11.09 10.46 11.19
N TRP A 121 11.96 10.55 12.20
CA TRP A 121 12.63 11.81 12.51
C TRP A 121 13.51 12.32 11.37
N LYS A 122 14.23 11.43 10.68
CA LYS A 122 15.02 11.79 9.49
C LYS A 122 14.16 12.23 8.32
N ALA A 123 12.99 11.63 8.13
CA ALA A 123 12.04 12.06 7.10
C ALA A 123 11.51 13.48 7.37
N VAL A 124 11.16 13.77 8.63
CA VAL A 124 10.65 15.09 9.04
C VAL A 124 11.75 16.14 9.08
N ARG A 125 12.96 15.77 9.50
CA ARG A 125 14.10 16.65 9.68
C ARG A 125 15.37 16.00 9.12
N PRO A 126 15.68 16.16 7.82
CA PRO A 126 16.80 15.46 7.17
C PRO A 126 18.20 15.78 7.74
N ASP A 127 18.37 16.94 8.38
CA ASP A 127 19.61 17.37 9.04
C ASP A 127 19.80 16.76 10.44
N ILE A 128 18.81 16.02 10.98
CA ILE A 128 18.92 15.48 12.34
C ILE A 128 19.96 14.35 12.40
N GLU A 129 20.93 14.51 13.30
CA GLU A 129 21.84 13.44 13.67
C GLU A 129 21.29 12.74 14.93
N VAL A 130 21.16 11.41 14.88
CA VAL A 130 20.68 10.59 15.99
C VAL A 130 21.70 9.50 16.28
N THR A 131 22.16 9.42 17.52
CA THR A 131 22.99 8.32 18.02
C THR A 131 22.28 7.62 19.15
N TRP A 132 22.13 6.30 19.06
CA TRP A 132 21.57 5.48 20.11
C TRP A 132 22.68 4.92 20.99
N THR A 133 22.52 5.05 22.30
CA THR A 133 23.51 4.56 23.27
C THR A 133 22.82 3.90 24.45
N THR A 134 23.57 3.13 25.24
CA THR A 134 23.02 2.51 26.45
C THR A 134 22.81 3.49 27.62
N GLY A 135 23.33 4.72 27.52
CA GLY A 135 23.18 5.79 28.51
C GLY A 135 23.04 7.17 27.87
N GLU A 136 22.48 8.13 28.61
CA GLU A 136 22.26 9.49 28.13
C GLU A 136 23.56 10.28 27.92
N ASN A 137 23.51 11.37 27.16
CA ASN A 137 24.62 12.28 26.90
C ASN A 137 25.84 11.59 26.25
N MET A 138 25.58 10.73 25.26
CA MET A 138 26.57 9.94 24.54
C MET A 138 27.37 8.99 25.44
N THR A 139 26.82 8.57 26.58
CA THR A 139 27.46 7.63 27.50
C THR A 139 27.08 6.18 27.21
N GLY A 140 27.93 5.25 27.63
CA GLY A 140 27.72 3.82 27.42
C GLY A 140 28.09 3.34 26.01
N ASN A 141 27.58 2.19 25.62
CA ASN A 141 27.87 1.58 24.32
C ASN A 141 26.93 2.12 23.24
N VAL A 142 27.43 2.27 22.02
CA VAL A 142 26.61 2.57 20.85
C VAL A 142 25.71 1.36 20.55
N ILE A 143 24.45 1.63 20.24
CA ILE A 143 23.47 0.63 19.79
C ILE A 143 23.36 0.74 18.28
N ASP A 144 23.69 -0.35 17.57
CA ASP A 144 23.53 -0.44 16.13
C ASP A 144 22.15 -0.99 15.78
N ILE A 145 21.41 -0.25 14.95
CA ILE A 145 20.08 -0.61 14.44
C ILE A 145 20.03 -0.58 12.91
N SER A 146 21.19 -0.71 12.26
CA SER A 146 21.30 -0.61 10.80
C SER A 146 20.52 -1.71 10.10
N LYS A 147 20.48 -2.92 10.68
CA LYS A 147 19.73 -4.06 10.13
C LYS A 147 18.22 -3.82 10.14
N GLU A 148 17.69 -3.35 11.27
CA GLU A 148 16.27 -3.04 11.42
C GLU A 148 15.86 -1.92 10.48
N LYS A 149 16.68 -0.86 10.33
CA LYS A 149 16.42 0.20 9.36
C LYS A 149 16.45 -0.29 7.92
N GLU A 150 17.42 -1.12 7.56
CA GLU A 150 17.52 -1.72 6.23
C GLU A 150 16.29 -2.58 5.91
N GLU A 151 15.85 -3.41 6.85
CA GLU A 151 14.66 -4.24 6.67
C GLU A 151 13.38 -3.41 6.50
N ILE A 152 13.16 -2.40 7.35
CA ILE A 152 12.04 -1.46 7.22
C ILE A 152 12.07 -0.77 5.85
N LEU A 153 13.22 -0.21 5.45
CA LEU A 153 13.34 0.50 4.17
C LEU A 153 13.17 -0.43 2.95
N ASN A 154 13.59 -1.68 3.06
CA ASN A 154 13.35 -2.69 2.03
C ASN A 154 11.86 -3.00 1.87
N LEU A 155 11.10 -3.07 2.97
CA LEU A 155 9.65 -3.25 2.92
C LEU A 155 8.93 -2.01 2.38
N VAL A 156 9.37 -0.82 2.81
CA VAL A 156 8.85 0.47 2.33
C VAL A 156 9.04 0.60 0.81
N SER A 157 10.23 0.31 0.29
CA SER A 157 10.53 0.44 -1.14
C SER A 157 9.75 -0.56 -2.02
N LYS A 158 9.40 -1.73 -1.47
CA LYS A 158 8.59 -2.74 -2.17
C LYS A 158 7.08 -2.48 -2.10
N HIS A 159 6.62 -1.62 -1.19
CA HIS A 159 5.19 -1.42 -0.94
C HIS A 159 4.41 -0.99 -2.20
N ASP A 160 5.05 -0.16 -3.03
CA ASP A 160 4.41 0.43 -4.21
C ASP A 160 4.60 -0.39 -5.48
N LEU A 161 5.38 -1.48 -5.41
CA LEU A 161 5.55 -2.38 -6.53
C LEU A 161 4.25 -3.13 -6.79
N LYS A 162 3.89 -3.21 -8.06
CA LYS A 162 2.78 -4.00 -8.57
C LYS A 162 3.32 -5.27 -9.21
N PRO A 163 2.54 -6.35 -9.31
CA PRO A 163 2.94 -7.49 -10.13
C PRO A 163 3.31 -7.05 -11.54
N SER A 164 4.36 -7.60 -12.14
CA SER A 164 4.93 -7.13 -13.42
C SER A 164 3.96 -7.17 -14.59
N PHE A 165 2.94 -8.03 -14.51
CA PHE A 165 1.87 -8.15 -15.50
C PHE A 165 0.65 -7.25 -15.22
N SER A 166 0.73 -6.38 -14.21
CA SER A 166 -0.38 -5.48 -13.87
C SER A 166 -0.62 -4.48 -15.00
N GLU A 167 -1.89 -4.07 -15.14
CA GLU A 167 -2.38 -3.12 -16.14
C GLU A 167 -2.15 -3.59 -17.59
N THR A 168 -2.04 -4.90 -17.78
CA THR A 168 -1.93 -5.54 -19.10
C THR A 168 -3.22 -6.28 -19.49
N LEU A 169 -3.33 -6.59 -20.77
CA LEU A 169 -4.31 -7.53 -21.32
C LEU A 169 -3.59 -8.84 -21.67
N VAL A 170 -4.08 -9.94 -21.12
CA VAL A 170 -3.69 -11.30 -21.54
C VAL A 170 -4.80 -11.94 -22.34
N LYS A 171 -4.44 -12.54 -23.47
CA LYS A 171 -5.37 -13.11 -24.43
C LYS A 171 -4.76 -14.35 -25.07
N ASP A 172 -5.55 -15.41 -25.18
CA ASP A 172 -5.19 -16.65 -25.89
C ASP A 172 -6.49 -17.36 -26.34
N GLU A 173 -6.37 -18.51 -27.01
CA GLU A 173 -7.51 -19.29 -27.49
C GLU A 173 -8.38 -19.79 -26.33
N VAL A 174 -9.68 -19.99 -26.60
CA VAL A 174 -10.62 -20.64 -25.66
C VAL A 174 -10.05 -21.94 -25.08
N GLY A 175 -10.28 -22.17 -23.79
CA GLY A 175 -9.81 -23.36 -23.06
C GLY A 175 -8.30 -23.42 -22.77
N LYS A 176 -7.46 -22.51 -23.30
CA LYS A 176 -6.02 -22.50 -23.02
C LYS A 176 -5.71 -22.10 -21.59
N THR A 177 -4.52 -22.48 -21.13
CA THR A 177 -3.99 -22.07 -19.83
C THR A 177 -2.78 -21.18 -20.00
N ILE A 178 -2.86 -19.97 -19.45
CA ILE A 178 -1.79 -18.97 -19.41
C ILE A 178 -1.14 -19.03 -18.02
N THR A 179 0.19 -18.96 -17.96
CA THR A 179 0.94 -18.83 -16.70
C THR A 179 1.77 -17.56 -16.74
N LEU A 180 1.50 -16.65 -15.80
CA LEU A 180 2.20 -15.38 -15.65
C LEU A 180 3.09 -15.44 -14.42
N THR A 181 4.37 -15.12 -14.58
CA THR A 181 5.32 -15.00 -13.45
C THR A 181 5.49 -13.52 -13.13
N ASP A 182 5.42 -13.15 -11.86
CA ASP A 182 5.63 -11.76 -11.43
C ASP A 182 7.13 -11.47 -11.22
N GLU A 183 7.73 -10.71 -12.13
CA GLU A 183 9.16 -10.35 -12.07
C GLU A 183 9.50 -9.40 -10.89
N ASN A 184 8.51 -8.72 -10.31
CA ASN A 184 8.69 -7.89 -9.12
C ASN A 184 8.60 -8.68 -7.80
N ASN A 185 8.16 -9.94 -7.86
CA ASN A 185 8.02 -10.85 -6.72
C ASN A 185 7.19 -10.27 -5.55
N VAL A 186 6.06 -9.64 -5.89
CA VAL A 186 5.11 -9.03 -4.94
C VAL A 186 3.70 -9.60 -5.06
N LEU A 187 3.41 -10.51 -5.99
CA LEU A 187 2.08 -11.11 -6.18
C LEU A 187 1.49 -11.72 -4.90
N ASN A 188 2.32 -12.26 -4.01
CA ASN A 188 1.85 -12.81 -2.74
C ASN A 188 1.25 -11.76 -1.78
N ASP A 189 1.66 -10.50 -1.95
CA ASP A 189 1.16 -9.34 -1.20
C ASP A 189 -0.18 -8.84 -1.73
N TYR A 190 -0.76 -9.46 -2.76
CA TYR A 190 -2.04 -9.07 -3.34
C TYR A 190 -3.10 -10.17 -3.20
N ASP A 191 -4.33 -9.75 -2.93
CA ASP A 191 -5.53 -10.54 -3.16
C ASP A 191 -6.07 -10.25 -4.56
N ILE A 192 -6.60 -11.28 -5.21
CA ILE A 192 -7.12 -11.20 -6.58
C ILE A 192 -8.62 -11.44 -6.52
N SER A 193 -9.40 -10.59 -7.15
CA SER A 193 -10.85 -10.77 -7.24
C SER A 193 -11.19 -12.10 -7.90
N GLU A 194 -12.26 -12.74 -7.45
CA GLU A 194 -12.80 -13.91 -8.12
C GLU A 194 -13.15 -13.59 -9.58
N SER A 195 -12.85 -14.54 -10.47
CA SER A 195 -13.25 -14.45 -11.87
C SER A 195 -14.64 -15.03 -12.04
N SER A 196 -15.46 -14.35 -12.84
CA SER A 196 -16.81 -14.78 -13.24
C SER A 196 -16.78 -15.78 -14.40
N TYR A 197 -15.67 -15.85 -15.16
CA TYR A 197 -15.61 -16.61 -16.40
C TYR A 197 -14.44 -17.60 -16.46
N HIS A 198 -13.27 -17.20 -15.97
CA HIS A 198 -12.03 -17.96 -16.06
C HIS A 198 -11.73 -18.69 -14.76
N LYS A 199 -10.93 -19.74 -14.83
CA LYS A 199 -10.38 -20.37 -13.63
C LYS A 199 -9.04 -19.72 -13.32
N VAL A 200 -8.95 -19.04 -12.19
CA VAL A 200 -7.76 -18.31 -11.75
C VAL A 200 -7.19 -18.97 -10.51
N VAL A 201 -5.90 -19.31 -10.56
CA VAL A 201 -5.16 -19.91 -9.43
C VAL A 201 -3.87 -19.14 -9.21
N LYS A 202 -3.64 -18.73 -7.96
CA LYS A 202 -2.34 -18.23 -7.53
C LYS A 202 -1.51 -19.38 -6.97
N ASP A 203 -0.32 -19.59 -7.53
CA ASP A 203 0.65 -20.60 -7.08
C ASP A 203 2.00 -19.91 -6.81
N GLY A 204 2.22 -19.57 -5.54
CA GLY A 204 3.35 -18.73 -5.13
C GLY A 204 3.40 -17.42 -5.91
N ASN A 205 4.50 -17.20 -6.62
CA ASN A 205 4.72 -15.99 -7.42
C ASN A 205 4.22 -16.09 -8.88
N LYS A 206 3.29 -17.02 -9.14
CA LYS A 206 2.67 -17.23 -10.46
C LYS A 206 1.16 -17.07 -10.40
N LEU A 207 0.61 -16.46 -11.44
CA LEU A 207 -0.83 -16.42 -11.72
C LEU A 207 -1.14 -17.36 -12.89
N ILE A 208 -1.93 -18.39 -12.64
CA ILE A 208 -2.33 -19.40 -13.61
C ILE A 208 -3.79 -19.15 -13.97
N ILE A 209 -4.07 -18.92 -15.25
CA ILE A 209 -5.40 -18.57 -15.76
C ILE A 209 -5.78 -19.61 -16.82
N THR A 210 -6.78 -20.43 -16.55
CA THR A 210 -7.43 -21.27 -17.56
C THR A 210 -8.62 -20.52 -18.14
N LEU A 211 -8.54 -20.22 -19.44
CA LEU A 211 -9.55 -19.48 -20.19
C LEU A 211 -10.82 -20.29 -20.35
N ASN A 212 -11.96 -19.62 -20.47
CA ASN A 212 -13.26 -20.28 -20.63
C ASN A 212 -13.32 -20.95 -22.02
N ASP A 213 -14.09 -22.03 -22.15
CA ASP A 213 -14.35 -22.69 -23.43
C ASP A 213 -15.28 -21.85 -24.34
N SER A 214 -16.05 -20.93 -23.75
CA SER A 214 -16.87 -19.93 -24.44
C SER A 214 -16.11 -18.61 -24.59
N LEU A 215 -16.47 -17.86 -25.62
CA LEU A 215 -15.88 -16.54 -25.88
C LEU A 215 -16.22 -15.54 -24.77
N VAL A 216 -15.20 -14.87 -24.26
CA VAL A 216 -15.22 -13.82 -23.24
C VAL A 216 -14.39 -12.67 -23.80
N SER A 217 -15.05 -11.58 -24.16
CA SER A 217 -14.41 -10.45 -24.85
C SER A 217 -13.35 -9.75 -23.99
N GLU A 218 -13.65 -9.55 -22.70
CA GLU A 218 -12.73 -8.99 -21.70
C GLU A 218 -13.35 -9.16 -20.30
N GLU A 219 -12.54 -9.57 -19.33
CA GLU A 219 -12.81 -9.50 -17.90
C GLU A 219 -11.67 -8.75 -17.21
N THR A 220 -12.00 -7.87 -16.26
CA THR A 220 -10.99 -7.19 -15.42
C THR A 220 -10.95 -7.86 -14.05
N LEU A 221 -9.81 -8.48 -13.73
CA LEU A 221 -9.52 -8.99 -12.39
C LEU A 221 -8.81 -7.90 -11.59
N LYS A 222 -9.37 -7.53 -10.43
CA LYS A 222 -8.76 -6.57 -9.52
C LYS A 222 -7.70 -7.26 -8.66
N LEU A 223 -6.61 -6.55 -8.41
CA LEU A 223 -5.56 -6.94 -7.48
C LEU A 223 -5.48 -5.89 -6.38
N THR A 224 -5.83 -6.26 -5.16
CA THR A 224 -5.83 -5.36 -3.99
C THR A 224 -4.68 -5.75 -3.06
N ARG A 225 -3.84 -4.78 -2.67
CA ARG A 225 -2.73 -5.05 -1.76
C ARG A 225 -3.26 -5.46 -0.40
N LYS A 226 -2.67 -6.51 0.18
CA LYS A 226 -2.99 -7.00 1.51
C LYS A 226 -2.48 -6.06 2.59
N HIS A 227 -3.25 -6.00 3.66
CA HIS A 227 -2.83 -5.43 4.92
C HIS A 227 -2.64 -6.53 5.97
N TYR A 228 -1.70 -6.36 6.91
CA TYR A 228 -1.52 -7.31 8.01
C TYR A 228 -2.57 -7.12 9.12
N ASP A 229 -3.23 -5.96 9.16
CA ASP A 229 -4.38 -5.65 10.01
C ASP A 229 -5.26 -4.57 9.35
N ASP A 230 -6.43 -4.32 9.93
CA ASP A 230 -7.39 -3.30 9.48
C ASP A 230 -7.33 -2.03 10.35
N ALA A 231 -6.22 -1.84 11.08
CA ALA A 231 -6.16 -0.78 12.06
C ALA A 231 -6.03 0.59 11.34
N PRO A 232 -6.71 1.65 11.80
CA PRO A 232 -6.64 2.94 11.14
C PRO A 232 -5.35 3.68 11.49
N LEU A 233 -5.01 4.67 10.66
CA LEU A 233 -4.10 5.76 11.00
C LEU A 233 -4.74 6.59 12.12
N LEU A 234 -3.96 6.90 13.16
CA LEU A 234 -4.39 7.81 14.22
C LEU A 234 -3.31 8.85 14.51
N VAL A 235 -3.70 10.12 14.54
CA VAL A 235 -2.87 11.25 14.93
C VAL A 235 -3.38 11.82 16.24
N TYR A 236 -2.47 12.05 17.17
CA TYR A 236 -2.77 12.53 18.51
C TYR A 236 -2.19 13.94 18.67
N SER A 237 -3.05 14.92 18.99
CA SER A 237 -2.63 16.32 19.17
C SER A 237 -3.23 16.95 20.43
N LYS A 238 -2.44 17.78 21.13
CA LYS A 238 -2.93 18.62 22.23
C LYS A 238 -2.05 19.86 22.42
N GLY A 239 -2.62 21.03 22.11
CA GLY A 239 -1.93 22.31 22.28
C GLY A 239 -0.53 22.32 21.64
N ASN A 240 0.48 22.69 22.43
CA ASN A 240 1.89 22.70 22.01
C ASN A 240 2.66 21.42 22.41
N SER A 241 1.96 20.39 22.91
CA SER A 241 2.58 19.10 23.19
C SER A 241 2.99 18.44 21.88
N GLN A 242 4.09 17.69 21.91
CA GLN A 242 4.55 16.88 20.78
C GLN A 242 3.43 16.00 20.25
N LYS A 243 3.18 16.08 18.95
CA LYS A 243 2.23 15.21 18.24
C LYS A 243 2.80 13.80 18.11
N LEU A 244 1.89 12.85 18.26
CA LEU A 244 2.17 11.42 18.14
C LEU A 244 1.31 10.84 17.03
N ALA A 245 1.75 9.76 16.42
CA ALA A 245 0.95 9.03 15.43
C ALA A 245 1.07 7.51 15.60
N ALA A 246 -0.06 6.82 15.63
CA ALA A 246 -0.12 5.38 15.40
C ALA A 246 -0.33 5.17 13.89
N LEU A 247 0.68 4.61 13.24
CA LEU A 247 0.85 4.72 11.80
C LEU A 247 0.33 3.48 11.07
N ARG A 248 -0.59 3.71 10.14
CA ARG A 248 -1.14 2.72 9.22
C ARG A 248 -1.34 3.35 7.85
N ILE A 249 -1.37 2.50 6.83
CA ILE A 249 -1.58 2.93 5.46
C ILE A 249 -3.00 3.47 5.35
N SER A 250 -3.12 4.76 5.03
CA SER A 250 -4.42 5.44 4.89
C SER A 250 -4.97 5.40 3.46
N THR A 251 -4.15 5.00 2.49
CA THR A 251 -4.49 4.96 1.07
C THR A 251 -4.33 3.53 0.54
N GLU A 252 -5.44 2.90 0.19
CA GLU A 252 -5.43 1.58 -0.44
C GLU A 252 -4.77 1.63 -1.82
N LYS A 253 -4.04 0.56 -2.15
CA LYS A 253 -3.45 0.38 -3.48
C LYS A 253 -4.10 -0.78 -4.20
N GLU A 254 -4.77 -0.44 -5.29
CA GLU A 254 -5.36 -1.39 -6.23
C GLU A 254 -4.64 -1.32 -7.58
N THR A 255 -4.60 -2.44 -8.26
CA THR A 255 -4.27 -2.56 -9.68
C THR A 255 -5.16 -3.62 -10.31
N TYR A 256 -4.91 -3.98 -11.57
CA TYR A 256 -5.74 -4.95 -12.26
C TYR A 256 -4.95 -5.71 -13.32
N ILE A 257 -5.53 -6.81 -13.81
CA ILE A 257 -5.17 -7.44 -15.07
C ILE A 257 -6.44 -7.68 -15.88
N LYS A 258 -6.36 -7.49 -17.19
CA LYS A 258 -7.45 -7.82 -18.11
C LYS A 258 -7.20 -9.18 -18.74
N VAL A 259 -8.25 -9.98 -18.84
CA VAL A 259 -8.21 -11.33 -19.42
C VAL A 259 -9.25 -11.41 -20.52
N ALA A 260 -8.89 -11.96 -21.67
CA ALA A 260 -9.82 -12.24 -22.76
C ALA A 260 -9.47 -13.58 -23.40
N ASN A 261 -10.38 -14.12 -24.21
CA ASN A 261 -10.06 -15.25 -25.09
C ASN A 261 -10.53 -15.00 -26.53
N GLU A 262 -10.07 -15.84 -27.44
CA GLU A 262 -10.47 -15.82 -28.85
C GLU A 262 -10.78 -17.22 -29.38
N GLU A 263 -11.54 -17.25 -30.48
CA GLU A 263 -11.84 -18.50 -31.16
C GLU A 263 -10.57 -19.12 -31.74
N VAL A 264 -10.54 -20.46 -31.74
CA VAL A 264 -9.49 -21.21 -32.43
C VAL A 264 -9.64 -20.95 -33.94
N PRO A 265 -8.60 -20.46 -34.64
CA PRO A 265 -8.70 -20.24 -36.07
C PRO A 265 -9.02 -21.56 -36.79
N GLU A 266 -10.09 -21.56 -37.59
CA GLU A 266 -10.48 -22.72 -38.38
C GLU A 266 -9.43 -22.99 -39.46
N ILE A 267 -8.71 -24.12 -39.34
CA ILE A 267 -7.77 -24.57 -40.37
C ILE A 267 -8.61 -25.20 -41.48
N VAL A 268 -8.89 -24.43 -42.54
CA VAL A 268 -9.49 -24.96 -43.76
C VAL A 268 -8.40 -25.70 -44.54
N GLU A 269 -8.34 -27.02 -44.40
CA GLU A 269 -7.57 -27.84 -45.33
C GLU A 269 -8.18 -27.70 -46.73
N VAL A 270 -7.51 -26.97 -47.62
CA VAL A 270 -7.89 -26.96 -49.03
C VAL A 270 -7.58 -28.35 -49.57
N PRO A 271 -8.59 -29.13 -50.02
CA PRO A 271 -8.32 -30.43 -50.60
C PRO A 271 -7.39 -30.23 -51.79
N ASP A 272 -6.33 -31.03 -51.87
CA ASP A 272 -5.46 -31.10 -53.03
C ASP A 272 -6.33 -31.53 -54.21
N THR A 273 -6.82 -30.55 -54.99
CA THR A 273 -7.51 -30.80 -56.24
C THR A 273 -6.42 -31.24 -57.22
N GLY A 274 -6.02 -32.50 -57.08
CA GLY A 274 -5.05 -33.16 -57.94
C GLY A 274 -5.54 -33.06 -59.38
N TYR A 275 -5.10 -32.02 -60.07
CA TYR A 275 -5.23 -31.91 -61.51
C TYR A 275 -4.15 -32.82 -62.07
N TYR A 276 -4.52 -34.08 -62.31
CA TYR A 276 -3.72 -35.01 -63.10
C TYR A 276 -3.69 -34.47 -64.53
N ASP A 277 -2.64 -33.72 -64.86
CA ASP A 277 -2.31 -33.41 -66.25
C ASP A 277 -1.88 -34.71 -66.93
N VAL A 278 -2.78 -35.27 -67.74
CA VAL A 278 -2.48 -36.40 -68.62
C VAL A 278 -1.82 -35.83 -69.88
N SER A 279 -0.59 -35.34 -69.74
CA SER A 279 0.28 -35.12 -70.89
C SER A 279 1.73 -35.44 -70.51
N GLY A 280 2.34 -36.29 -71.33
CA GLY A 280 3.48 -37.11 -70.95
C GLY A 280 4.82 -36.37 -70.96
N PHE A 281 5.74 -36.97 -70.21
CA PHE A 281 7.16 -37.10 -70.49
C PHE A 281 8.02 -35.83 -70.61
N ILE A 282 9.05 -35.83 -69.75
CA ILE A 282 10.37 -35.14 -69.80
C ILE A 282 10.50 -33.86 -68.94
N GLY A 283 11.24 -34.02 -67.84
CA GLY A 283 12.45 -33.22 -67.61
C GLY A 283 12.33 -31.98 -66.72
N THR A 284 12.84 -32.11 -65.49
CA THR A 284 13.64 -31.13 -64.73
C THR A 284 13.35 -29.61 -64.85
N LEU A 285 13.19 -29.00 -63.67
CA LEU A 285 13.90 -27.81 -63.14
C LEU A 285 13.02 -26.59 -62.77
N LEU A 286 13.38 -25.99 -61.62
CA LEU A 286 13.07 -24.63 -61.11
C LEU A 286 11.67 -24.40 -60.49
N VAL A 287 11.59 -24.26 -59.16
CA VAL A 287 11.75 -23.04 -58.33
C VAL A 287 10.44 -22.26 -58.18
N GLY A 288 10.08 -22.03 -56.91
CA GLY A 288 9.70 -20.68 -56.49
C GLY A 288 8.28 -20.49 -55.97
N VAL A 289 8.21 -20.21 -54.67
CA VAL A 289 7.39 -19.15 -54.06
C VAL A 289 5.88 -19.25 -54.27
N GLY A 290 5.19 -19.84 -53.27
CA GLY A 290 3.75 -19.70 -53.11
C GLY A 290 3.39 -18.33 -52.52
N LEU A 291 2.81 -17.48 -53.35
CA LEU A 291 2.21 -16.19 -53.04
C LEU A 291 1.20 -16.26 -51.88
N VAL A 292 1.29 -15.31 -50.95
CA VAL A 292 0.18 -14.91 -50.08
C VAL A 292 -0.72 -13.97 -50.88
N LEU A 293 -1.94 -14.40 -51.20
CA LEU A 293 -3.00 -13.54 -51.71
C LEU A 293 -4.04 -13.33 -50.60
N PHE A 294 -4.06 -12.13 -50.03
CA PHE A 294 -5.21 -11.64 -49.29
C PHE A 294 -6.31 -11.23 -50.28
N LYS A 295 -7.54 -11.66 -50.02
CA LYS A 295 -8.72 -10.97 -50.57
C LYS A 295 -9.81 -10.84 -49.52
N VAL A 296 -10.10 -9.57 -49.27
CA VAL A 296 -11.12 -8.95 -48.42
C VAL A 296 -12.53 -9.41 -48.81
N HIS A 297 -13.41 -9.59 -47.82
CA HIS A 297 -14.70 -8.89 -47.73
C HIS A 297 -14.79 -8.23 -46.36
#